data_AF-A0A0F8YPU0-F1
#
_entry.id   AF-A0A0F8YPU0-F1
#
_cell.length_a   1.000
_cell.length_b   1.000
_cell.length_c   1.000
_cell.angle_alpha   90.00
_cell.angle_beta   90.00
_cell.angle_gamma   90.00
#
_symmetry.space_group_name_H-M   'P 1'
#
loop_
_entity.id
_entity.type
_entity.pdbx_description
1 polymer ?
#
loop_
_entity_poly.entity_id
_entity_poly.type
_entity_poly.pdbx_seq_one_letter_code
_entity_poly.pdbx_strand_id
1 'polypeptide(L)'
;MLYAADLIIPADTSKSNLATLDVSLVVGVIEQVEIQIPFGCRGMVHTRALRGASQVFPSGPDQTFKGNGSPVRWDEHYELTDEPLM
;
A
#
# COMPACT_ATOMS: atom_id res chain seq x y z
N MET A 1 -15.93 -2.14 -6.17
CA MET A 1 -15.76 -0.67 -6.04
C MET A 1 -14.33 -0.32 -6.36
N LEU A 2 -14.07 0.88 -6.87
CA LEU A 2 -12.71 1.36 -7.13
C LEU A 2 -12.34 2.42 -6.11
N TYR A 3 -11.19 2.25 -5.47
CA TYR A 3 -10.61 3.19 -4.53
C TYR A 3 -9.25 3.64 -5.07
N ALA A 4 -8.95 4.93 -4.94
CA ALA A 4 -7.65 5.51 -5.28
C ALA A 4 -7.24 6.45 -4.15
N ALA A 5 -5.98 6.37 -3.76
CA ALA A 5 -5.42 7.15 -2.68
C ALA A 5 -3.94 7.45 -2.96
N ASP A 6 -3.52 8.70 -2.72
CA ASP A 6 -2.17 9.16 -2.98
C ASP A 6 -1.43 9.38 -1.65
N LEU A 7 -0.39 8.58 -1.41
CA LEU A 7 0.52 8.78 -0.28
C LEU A 7 1.65 9.73 -0.69
N ILE A 8 1.71 10.89 -0.05
CA ILE A 8 2.82 11.83 -0.22
C ILE A 8 3.95 11.42 0.71
N ILE A 9 5.12 11.14 0.13
CA ILE A 9 6.36 10.85 0.87
C ILE A 9 7.27 12.08 0.79
N PRO A 10 7.45 12.83 1.90
CA PRO A 10 8.37 13.96 1.92
C PRO A 10 9.81 13.55 1.60
N ALA A 11 10.62 14.52 1.15
CA ALA A 11 12.07 14.34 1.06
C ALA A 11 12.64 13.95 2.44
N ASP A 12 13.70 13.15 2.43
CA ASP A 12 14.42 12.68 3.63
C ASP A 12 13.60 11.82 4.62
N THR A 13 12.46 11.25 4.17
CA THR A 13 11.72 10.24 4.92
C THR A 13 12.60 9.00 5.14
N SER A 14 12.80 8.62 6.40
CA SER A 14 13.66 7.50 6.79
C SER A 14 12.86 6.27 7.19
N LYS A 15 13.51 5.11 7.29
CA LYS A 15 12.85 3.89 7.77
C LYS A 15 12.36 3.98 9.23
N SER A 16 12.95 4.87 10.03
CA SER A 16 12.55 5.11 11.42
C SER A 16 11.46 6.16 11.58
N ASN A 17 11.12 6.88 10.50
CA ASN A 17 10.07 7.89 10.46
C ASN A 17 9.31 7.79 9.14
N LEU A 18 8.36 6.86 9.07
CA LEU A 18 7.64 6.51 7.85
C LEU A 18 6.48 7.48 7.57
N ALA A 19 6.25 7.77 6.29
CA ALA A 19 4.99 8.37 5.85
C ALA A 19 3.90 7.30 5.76
N THR A 20 2.71 7.57 6.30
CA THR A 20 1.57 6.64 6.30
C THR A 20 0.31 7.36 5.86
N LEU A 21 -0.60 6.60 5.23
CA LEU A 21 -1.93 7.06 4.84
C LEU A 21 -2.93 5.97 5.17
N ASP A 22 -3.93 6.30 5.98
CA ASP A 22 -5.03 5.40 6.28
C ASP A 22 -6.13 5.55 5.23
N VAL A 23 -6.60 4.44 4.70
CA VAL A 23 -7.64 4.40 3.67
C VAL A 23 -8.82 3.58 4.20
N SER A 24 -9.97 4.23 4.35
CA SER A 24 -11.20 3.57 4.76
C SER A 24 -11.86 2.89 3.56
N LEU A 25 -12.04 1.58 3.64
CA LEU A 25 -12.72 0.76 2.66
C LEU A 25 -14.02 0.24 3.26
N VAL A 26 -15.08 0.14 2.46
CA VAL A 26 -16.32 -0.52 2.89
C VAL A 26 -16.16 -2.04 2.91
N VAL A 27 -17.02 -2.71 3.69
CA VAL A 27 -17.13 -4.17 3.74
C VAL A 27 -17.31 -4.74 2.33
N GLY A 28 -16.55 -5.79 2.00
CA GLY A 28 -16.55 -6.37 0.67
C GLY A 28 -15.30 -7.22 0.41
N VAL A 29 -14.96 -7.42 -0.86
CA VAL A 29 -13.77 -8.17 -1.28
C VAL A 29 -12.87 -7.29 -2.14
N ILE A 30 -11.57 -7.24 -1.81
CA ILE A 30 -10.57 -6.65 -2.68
C ILE A 30 -10.21 -7.70 -3.73
N GLU A 31 -10.61 -7.42 -4.97
CA GLU A 31 -10.35 -8.32 -6.11
C GLU A 31 -9.04 -7.97 -6.86
N GLN A 32 -8.51 -6.76 -6.65
CA GLN A 32 -7.32 -6.31 -7.33
C GLN A 32 -6.62 -5.24 -6.51
N VAL A 33 -5.29 -5.30 -6.49
CA VAL A 33 -4.45 -4.25 -5.92
C VAL A 33 -3.50 -3.74 -6.99
N GLU A 34 -3.35 -2.42 -7.04
CA GLU A 34 -2.40 -1.74 -7.91
C GLU A 34 -1.63 -0.69 -7.11
N ILE A 35 -0.31 -0.72 -7.23
CA ILE A 35 0.60 0.21 -6.57
C ILE A 35 1.45 0.87 -7.64
N GLN A 36 1.37 2.19 -7.71
CA GLN A 36 2.19 2.99 -8.63
C GLN A 36 3.18 3.83 -7.84
N ILE A 37 4.48 3.58 -8.05
CA ILE A 37 5.57 4.42 -7.55
C ILE A 37 6.10 5.22 -8.75
N PRO A 38 5.97 6.56 -8.76
CA PRO A 38 6.32 7.38 -9.91
C PRO A 38 7.82 7.37 -10.21
N PHE A 39 8.17 7.75 -11.44
CA PHE A 39 9.55 8.01 -11.81
C PHE A 39 10.18 9.11 -10.95
N GLY A 40 11.51 9.11 -10.85
CA GLY A 40 12.26 10.10 -10.06
C GLY A 40 12.56 9.65 -8.63
N CYS A 41 11.91 8.60 -8.14
CA CYS A 41 12.19 8.00 -6.82
C CYS A 41 13.51 7.21 -6.77
N ARG A 42 14.13 6.91 -7.92
CA ARG A 42 15.43 6.19 -8.05
C ARG A 42 15.49 4.85 -7.28
N GLY A 43 14.35 4.17 -7.11
CA GLY A 43 14.26 2.91 -6.36
C GLY A 43 14.44 3.05 -4.85
N MET A 44 14.40 4.27 -4.31
CA MET A 44 14.53 4.57 -2.87
C MET A 44 13.19 4.54 -2.13
N VAL A 45 12.08 4.62 -2.85
CA VAL A 45 10.74 4.52 -2.26
C VAL A 45 10.36 3.05 -2.15
N HIS A 46 9.95 2.69 -0.93
CA HIS A 46 9.48 1.37 -0.57
C HIS A 46 8.11 1.50 0.07
N THR A 47 7.17 0.65 -0.34
CA THR A 47 5.80 0.68 0.19
C THR A 47 5.36 -0.70 0.65
N ARG A 48 4.45 -0.72 1.62
CA ARG A 48 3.75 -1.91 2.10
C ARG A 48 2.35 -1.50 2.55
N ALA A 49 1.40 -2.40 2.43
CA ALA A 49 0.05 -2.25 2.95
C ALA A 49 -0.07 -2.98 4.28
N LEU A 50 -0.57 -2.28 5.28
CA LEU A 50 -0.86 -2.80 6.61
C LEU A 50 -2.37 -2.77 6.83
N ARG A 51 -2.88 -3.75 7.56
CA ARG A 51 -4.21 -3.71 8.18
C ARG A 51 -4.00 -3.73 9.69
N GLY A 52 -4.19 -2.57 10.32
CA GLY A 52 -3.72 -2.35 11.68
C GLY A 52 -2.20 -2.55 11.78
N ALA A 53 -1.75 -3.40 12.71
CA ALA A 53 -0.33 -3.71 12.89
C ALA A 53 0.19 -4.84 11.97
N SER A 54 -0.70 -5.51 11.23
CA SER A 54 -0.36 -6.68 10.43
C SER A 54 -0.07 -6.31 8.98
N GLN A 55 1.04 -6.81 8.45
CA GLN A 55 1.36 -6.65 7.04
C GLN A 55 0.49 -7.57 6.19
N VAL A 56 -0.18 -6.99 5.19
CA VAL A 56 -1.03 -7.72 4.25
C VAL A 56 -0.31 -7.88 2.92
N PHE A 57 0.25 -6.78 2.39
CA PHE A 57 0.96 -6.79 1.12
C PHE A 57 2.31 -6.04 1.20
N PRO A 58 3.41 -6.63 0.70
CA PRO A 58 3.55 -8.03 0.29
C PRO A 58 3.35 -8.99 1.48
N SER A 59 3.02 -10.25 1.23
CA SER A 59 2.70 -11.21 2.30
C SER A 59 3.91 -11.69 3.10
N GLY A 60 5.13 -11.61 2.54
CA GLY A 60 6.33 -12.01 3.26
C GLY A 60 6.75 -10.97 4.31
N PRO A 61 7.29 -11.40 5.47
CA PRO A 61 7.75 -10.49 6.52
C PRO A 61 8.86 -9.57 5.99
N ASP A 62 8.78 -8.28 6.34
CA ASP A 62 9.71 -7.22 5.95
C ASP A 62 9.90 -7.01 4.44
N GLN A 63 9.06 -7.65 3.62
CA GLN A 63 9.03 -7.39 2.18
C GLN A 63 8.35 -6.06 1.90
N THR A 64 8.80 -5.41 0.83
CA THR A 64 8.27 -4.11 0.40
C THR A 64 8.20 -4.09 -1.11
N PHE A 65 7.19 -3.41 -1.65
CA PHE A 65 7.17 -3.07 -3.06
C PHE A 65 8.16 -1.94 -3.34
N LYS A 66 8.83 -2.05 -4.49
CA LYS A 66 9.61 -0.98 -5.09
C LYS A 66 9.21 -0.86 -6.54
N GLY A 67 9.25 0.35 -7.06
CA GLY A 67 8.87 0.63 -8.44
C GLY A 67 9.68 1.76 -9.03
N ASN A 68 9.58 1.89 -10.34
CA ASN A 68 10.21 2.94 -11.11
C ASN A 68 9.29 3.36 -12.27
N GLY A 69 8.09 3.83 -11.94
CA GLY A 69 7.10 4.34 -12.87
C GLY A 69 6.08 3.33 -13.39
N SER A 70 6.43 2.04 -13.48
CA SER A 70 5.45 1.01 -13.85
C SER A 70 4.59 0.59 -12.65
N PRO A 71 3.27 0.39 -12.83
CA PRO A 71 2.40 -0.11 -11.78
C PRO A 71 2.73 -1.57 -11.46
N VAL A 72 2.77 -1.89 -10.16
CA VAL A 72 2.77 -3.26 -9.65
C VAL A 72 1.31 -3.63 -9.42
N ARG A 73 0.78 -4.53 -10.26
CA ARG A 73 -0.63 -4.94 -10.27
C ARG A 73 -0.75 -6.45 -10.17
N TRP A 74 -1.68 -6.91 -9.35
CA TRP A 74 -2.04 -8.32 -9.25
C TRP A 74 -3.51 -8.49 -8.88
N ASP A 75 -4.06 -9.66 -9.24
CA ASP A 75 -5.39 -10.07 -8.81
C ASP A 75 -5.30 -10.60 -7.39
N GLU A 76 -6.27 -10.22 -6.56
CA GLU A 76 -6.31 -10.52 -5.14
C GLU A 76 -7.68 -11.10 -4.77
N HIS A 77 -7.76 -11.77 -3.62
CA HIS A 77 -9.04 -12.16 -3.04
C HIS A 77 -8.97 -11.96 -1.53
N TYR A 78 -9.06 -10.69 -1.11
CA TYR A 78 -8.96 -10.32 0.30
C TYR A 78 -10.30 -9.82 0.84
N GLU A 79 -10.91 -10.61 1.71
CA GLU A 79 -12.20 -10.28 2.33
C GLU A 79 -12.02 -9.23 3.44
N LEU A 80 -12.81 -8.16 3.34
CA LEU A 80 -13.00 -7.13 4.35
C LEU A 80 -14.33 -7.40 5.05
N THR A 81 -14.30 -8.29 6.04
CA THR A 81 -15.49 -8.72 6.80
C THR A 81 -15.85 -7.77 7.95
N ASP A 82 -14.88 -6.99 8.41
CA ASP A 82 -15.04 -6.12 9.56
C ASP A 82 -15.42 -4.71 9.10
N GLU A 83 -16.29 -4.03 9.85
CA GLU A 83 -16.54 -2.61 9.65
C GLU A 83 -15.22 -1.82 9.72
N PRO A 84 -15.06 -0.74 8.92
CA PRO A 84 -13.82 0.04 8.92
C PRO A 84 -13.48 0.45 10.34
N LEU A 85 -12.26 0.13 10.78
CA LEU A 85 -11.77 0.51 12.12
C LEU A 85 -11.96 2.04 12.26
N MET A 86 -12.91 2.44 13.10
CA MET A 86 -13.16 3.84 13.47
C MET A 86 -12.06 4.37 14.38
#